data_AF-A0AA49GRY9-F1
#
_entry.id   AF-A0AA49GRY9-F1
#
_cell.length_a   1.000
_cell.length_b   1.000
_cell.length_c   1.000
_cell.angle_alpha   90.00
_cell.angle_beta   90.00
_cell.angle_gamma   90.00
#
_symmetry.space_group_name_H-M   'P 1'
#
loop_
_entity.id
_entity.type
_entity.pdbx_description
1 polymer ?
#
loop_
_entity_poly.entity_id
_entity_poly.type
_entity_poly.pdbx_seq_one_letter_code
_entity_poly.pdbx_strand_id
1 'polypeptide(L)'
;MNKLRISILALFCGVVLYSCQQKPGGTDAEVGEAQEVSEVSSEASDYALNTTESKLMWYGFKPNGRHNGTIGIQDGSVAVMNGEVVGGSFTMDMNNINVEDLEGEYKDKLTNHLKSGDFFSVEEHPTAVFEITEVEPYSNEVASTDGDAKMKVVVNEEEVDEYSIPDPTHTITGNLTMRGTTLSISFPAIVEVTDGQVTAQAKFNIDRSKWNIDFREESGYEARAKDELIYDTVHVGFDIVANNEGEPTASVE
;
A
#
# COMPACT_ATOMS: atom_id res chain seq x y z
N MET A 1 14.24 54.37 54.84
CA MET A 1 12.82 54.38 54.39
C MET A 1 12.84 53.99 52.92
N ASN A 2 12.25 52.92 52.41
CA ASN A 2 11.29 51.94 52.91
C ASN A 2 11.68 50.54 52.43
N LYS A 3 11.42 49.56 53.29
CA LYS A 3 11.49 48.13 53.01
C LYS A 3 10.26 47.76 52.17
N LEU A 4 10.42 46.98 51.10
CA LEU A 4 9.30 46.21 50.55
C LEU A 4 9.65 44.73 50.52
N ARG A 5 8.76 43.97 51.13
CA ARG A 5 8.83 42.54 51.44
C ARG A 5 8.14 41.73 50.34
N ILE A 6 8.74 40.57 50.04
CA ILE A 6 8.12 39.24 49.89
C ILE A 6 6.89 39.12 48.96
N SER A 7 7.02 38.28 47.93
CA SER A 7 6.14 37.11 47.77
C SER A 7 6.71 36.14 46.75
N ILE A 8 7.20 35.01 47.25
CA ILE A 8 7.47 33.79 46.49
C ILE A 8 6.09 33.19 46.16
N LEU A 9 5.71 33.19 44.88
CA LEU A 9 4.62 32.36 44.38
C LEU A 9 5.26 31.28 43.52
N ALA A 10 5.47 30.11 44.11
CA ALA A 10 5.86 28.90 43.40
C ALA A 10 4.67 28.46 42.54
N LEU A 11 4.67 28.83 41.26
CA LEU A 11 3.77 28.24 40.27
C LEU A 11 4.39 26.93 39.80
N PHE A 12 3.94 25.85 40.41
CA PHE A 12 4.22 24.47 40.00
C PHE A 12 3.55 24.25 38.63
N CYS A 13 4.26 24.60 37.55
CA CYS A 13 3.82 24.27 36.20
C CYS A 13 4.14 22.79 36.01
N GLY A 14 3.14 21.94 36.27
CA GLY A 14 3.24 20.50 36.07
C GLY A 14 3.63 20.21 34.63
N VAL A 15 4.83 19.66 34.45
CA VAL A 15 5.21 19.02 33.19
C VAL A 15 4.41 17.72 33.12
N VAL A 16 3.25 17.80 32.49
CA VAL A 16 2.52 16.61 32.07
C VAL A 16 3.30 16.08 30.87
N LEU A 17 4.15 15.08 31.11
CA LEU A 17 4.67 14.26 30.02
C LEU A 17 3.50 13.44 29.50
N TYR A 18 2.75 14.01 28.56
CA TYR A 18 1.89 13.24 27.68
C TYR A 18 2.84 12.37 26.85
N SER A 19 3.09 11.15 27.31
CA SER A 19 3.46 10.05 26.43
C SER A 19 2.22 9.77 25.56
N CYS A 20 1.99 10.63 24.56
CA CYS A 20 1.22 10.19 23.41
C CYS A 20 2.03 9.04 22.80
N GLN A 21 1.60 7.80 23.04
CA GLN A 21 1.77 6.77 22.03
C GLN A 21 0.98 7.27 20.83
N GLN A 22 1.63 8.03 19.95
CA GLN A 22 1.09 8.28 18.63
C GLN A 22 1.12 6.93 17.92
N LYS A 23 -0.04 6.28 17.80
CA LYS A 23 -0.24 5.18 16.84
C LYS A 23 0.22 5.75 15.48
N PRO A 24 1.15 5.11 14.74
CA PRO A 24 1.49 5.53 13.39
C PRO A 24 0.19 5.68 12.60
N GLY A 25 -0.11 6.91 12.22
CA GLY A 25 -1.48 7.38 12.01
C GLY A 25 -1.76 7.66 10.56
N GLY A 26 -1.81 6.61 9.74
CA GLY A 26 -2.26 6.72 8.36
C GLY A 26 -2.08 5.40 7.64
N THR A 27 -3.17 4.65 7.46
CA THR A 27 -3.22 3.50 6.56
C THR A 27 -3.58 3.90 5.15
N ASP A 28 -3.97 5.15 4.88
CA ASP A 28 -4.44 5.56 3.57
C ASP A 28 -3.27 6.11 2.75
N ALA A 29 -3.10 5.62 1.53
CA ALA A 29 -2.11 6.19 0.63
C ALA A 29 -2.55 7.58 0.16
N GLU A 30 -1.63 8.53 0.19
CA GLU A 30 -1.86 9.83 -0.44
C GLU A 30 -1.81 9.66 -1.96
N VAL A 31 -2.84 10.13 -2.67
CA VAL A 31 -2.95 9.98 -4.12
C VAL A 31 -2.78 11.33 -4.80
N GLY A 32 -1.86 11.41 -5.76
CA GLY A 32 -1.55 12.61 -6.53
C GLY A 32 -1.41 12.36 -8.02
N GLU A 33 -1.07 13.42 -8.77
CA GLU A 33 -0.69 13.29 -10.18
C GLU A 33 0.58 12.46 -10.32
N ALA A 34 0.71 11.72 -11.43
CA ALA A 34 1.93 10.96 -11.72
C ALA A 34 3.17 11.85 -11.67
N GLN A 35 4.24 11.33 -11.07
CA GLN A 35 5.51 12.03 -10.91
C GLN A 35 6.55 11.51 -11.89
N GLU A 36 7.59 12.30 -12.17
CA GLU A 36 8.71 11.83 -12.99
C GLU A 36 9.50 10.74 -12.23
N VAL A 37 9.81 9.63 -12.91
CA VAL A 37 10.66 8.57 -12.35
C VAL A 37 12.11 9.02 -12.47
N SER A 38 12.79 9.18 -11.34
CA SER A 38 14.18 9.64 -11.31
C SER A 38 15.11 8.62 -11.97
N GLU A 39 16.06 9.08 -12.78
CA GLU A 39 17.12 8.22 -13.32
C GLU A 39 17.99 7.67 -12.18
N VAL A 40 18.04 6.35 -12.06
CA VAL A 40 18.91 5.66 -11.10
C VAL A 40 20.36 5.71 -11.58
N SER A 41 21.28 6.06 -10.69
CA SER A 41 22.72 6.05 -10.97
C SER A 41 23.21 4.67 -11.45
N SER A 42 24.10 4.64 -12.44
CA SER A 42 24.75 3.39 -12.89
C SER A 42 25.64 2.74 -11.83
N GLU A 43 25.89 3.42 -10.71
CA GLU A 43 26.60 2.89 -9.54
C GLU A 43 25.69 2.12 -8.57
N ALA A 44 24.36 2.21 -8.73
CA ALA A 44 23.44 1.43 -7.93
C ALA A 44 23.53 -0.06 -8.28
N SER A 45 23.44 -0.90 -7.27
CA SER A 45 23.30 -2.35 -7.43
C SER A 45 21.83 -2.68 -7.67
N ASP A 46 21.57 -3.57 -8.63
CA ASP A 46 20.21 -4.04 -8.93
C ASP A 46 19.91 -5.33 -8.17
N TYR A 47 18.74 -5.37 -7.52
CA TYR A 47 18.24 -6.52 -6.78
C TYR A 47 16.96 -6.98 -7.46
N ALA A 48 16.99 -8.14 -8.12
CA ALA A 48 15.83 -8.69 -8.80
C ALA A 48 14.80 -9.20 -7.78
N LEU A 49 13.52 -8.91 -8.01
CA LEU A 49 12.44 -9.43 -7.17
C LEU A 49 12.42 -10.97 -7.23
N ASN A 50 12.40 -11.60 -6.05
CA ASN A 50 12.03 -13.00 -5.93
C ASN A 50 10.51 -13.12 -6.04
N THR A 51 10.01 -13.42 -7.24
CA THR A 51 8.56 -13.50 -7.53
C THR A 51 7.85 -14.65 -6.83
N THR A 52 8.58 -15.60 -6.24
CA THR A 52 8.00 -16.70 -5.46
C THR A 52 7.88 -16.37 -3.98
N GLU A 53 8.82 -15.59 -3.44
CA GLU A 53 8.81 -15.15 -2.03
C GLU A 53 8.08 -13.81 -1.83
N SER A 54 7.99 -13.01 -2.88
CA SER A 54 7.23 -11.75 -2.86
C SER A 54 5.73 -12.02 -3.03
N LYS A 55 4.90 -11.24 -2.34
CA LYS A 55 3.43 -11.36 -2.36
C LYS A 55 2.78 -9.98 -2.48
N LEU A 56 1.87 -9.85 -3.46
CA LEU A 56 0.94 -8.73 -3.56
C LEU A 56 -0.43 -9.19 -3.08
N MET A 57 -0.99 -8.51 -2.09
CA MET A 57 -2.23 -8.87 -1.43
C MET A 57 -3.28 -7.77 -1.63
N TRP A 58 -4.54 -8.17 -1.73
CA TRP A 58 -5.67 -7.24 -1.79
C TRP A 58 -6.82 -7.68 -0.88
N TYR A 59 -7.57 -6.71 -0.37
CA TYR A 59 -8.86 -6.91 0.28
C TYR A 59 -9.89 -5.95 -0.31
N GLY A 60 -11.03 -6.51 -0.73
CA GLY A 60 -12.20 -5.78 -1.18
C GLY A 60 -13.36 -5.92 -0.19
N PHE A 61 -14.14 -4.86 -0.02
CA PHE A 61 -15.12 -4.78 1.06
C PHE A 61 -16.54 -4.51 0.55
N LYS A 62 -17.50 -5.02 1.34
CA LYS A 62 -18.93 -4.71 1.24
C LYS A 62 -19.49 -4.57 2.66
N PRO A 63 -20.64 -3.92 2.88
CA PRO A 63 -21.17 -3.71 4.22
C PRO A 63 -21.26 -4.97 5.10
N ASN A 64 -21.54 -6.12 4.48
CA ASN A 64 -21.75 -7.40 5.16
C ASN A 64 -20.59 -8.41 4.99
N GLY A 65 -19.42 -7.97 4.51
CA GLY A 65 -18.28 -8.88 4.38
C GLY A 65 -17.09 -8.31 3.63
N ARG A 66 -16.10 -9.17 3.41
CA ARG A 66 -14.90 -8.85 2.63
C ARG A 66 -14.48 -10.07 1.81
N HIS A 67 -13.75 -9.82 0.74
CA HIS A 67 -13.01 -10.84 -0.01
C HIS A 67 -11.54 -10.48 -0.01
N ASN A 68 -10.67 -11.48 -0.16
CA ASN A 68 -9.24 -11.25 -0.22
C ASN A 68 -8.56 -12.17 -1.23
N GLY A 69 -7.35 -11.78 -1.59
CA GLY A 69 -6.56 -12.59 -2.49
C GLY A 69 -5.24 -11.96 -2.85
N THR A 70 -4.71 -12.42 -3.98
CA THR A 70 -3.37 -12.06 -4.46
C THR A 70 -3.38 -11.62 -5.91
N ILE A 71 -2.32 -10.91 -6.29
CA ILE A 71 -1.96 -10.64 -7.69
C ILE A 71 -0.55 -11.20 -7.91
N GLY A 72 -0.34 -11.88 -9.03
CA GLY A 72 0.97 -12.40 -9.41
C GLY A 72 1.97 -11.28 -9.71
N ILE A 73 3.25 -11.55 -9.51
CA ILE A 73 4.34 -10.65 -9.91
C ILE A 73 5.01 -11.26 -11.15
N GLN A 74 5.05 -10.51 -12.24
CA GLN A 74 5.70 -10.93 -13.47
C GLN A 74 7.22 -10.78 -13.34
N ASP A 75 7.67 -9.59 -12.97
CA ASP A 75 9.07 -9.19 -12.84
C ASP A 75 9.18 -7.90 -12.00
N GLY A 76 10.39 -7.52 -11.66
CA GLY A 76 10.70 -6.27 -10.99
C GLY A 76 12.11 -6.26 -10.43
N SER A 77 12.58 -5.07 -10.05
CA SER A 77 13.83 -4.90 -9.33
C SER A 77 13.79 -3.74 -8.36
N VAL A 78 14.73 -3.74 -7.42
CA VAL A 78 15.01 -2.66 -6.47
C VAL A 78 16.45 -2.21 -6.67
N ALA A 79 16.67 -0.91 -6.84
CA ALA A 79 17.99 -0.32 -6.95
C ALA A 79 18.49 0.13 -5.58
N VAL A 80 19.70 -0.28 -5.23
CA VAL A 80 20.33 0.03 -3.94
C VAL A 80 21.66 0.75 -4.16
N MET A 81 21.85 1.87 -3.47
CA MET A 81 23.10 2.63 -3.47
C MET A 81 23.43 3.08 -2.05
N ASN A 82 24.68 2.90 -1.62
CA ASN A 82 25.14 3.25 -0.26
C ASN A 82 24.31 2.62 0.89
N GLY A 83 23.72 1.44 0.65
CA GLY A 83 22.89 0.74 1.63
C GLY A 83 21.44 1.25 1.72
N GLU A 84 21.04 2.15 0.82
CA GLU A 84 19.70 2.72 0.76
C GLU A 84 19.01 2.35 -0.57
N VAL A 85 17.69 2.17 -0.53
CA VAL A 85 16.90 2.01 -1.75
C VAL A 85 16.79 3.37 -2.43
N VAL A 86 17.18 3.44 -3.70
CA VAL A 86 17.19 4.68 -4.51
C VAL A 86 16.28 4.61 -5.72
N GLY A 87 15.56 3.51 -5.89
CA GLY A 87 14.61 3.29 -6.97
C GLY A 87 14.16 1.85 -7.05
N GLY A 88 13.28 1.55 -7.98
CA GLY A 88 12.77 0.21 -8.21
C GLY A 88 11.45 0.23 -8.94
N SER A 89 11.09 -0.90 -9.52
CA SER A 89 9.80 -1.08 -10.18
C SER A 89 9.39 -2.54 -10.16
N PHE A 90 8.10 -2.82 -10.27
CA PHE A 90 7.62 -4.17 -10.52
C PHE A 90 6.36 -4.18 -11.37
N THR A 91 6.26 -5.23 -12.17
CA THR A 91 5.13 -5.52 -13.05
C THR A 91 4.24 -6.57 -12.39
N MET A 92 3.00 -6.21 -12.11
CA MET A 92 1.98 -7.11 -11.62
C MET A 92 1.32 -7.84 -12.80
N ASP A 93 1.17 -9.16 -12.70
CA ASP A 93 0.46 -9.97 -13.69
C ASP A 93 -1.02 -10.09 -13.31
N MET A 94 -1.85 -9.32 -13.98
CA MET A 94 -3.29 -9.27 -13.72
C MET A 94 -4.01 -10.53 -14.22
N ASN A 95 -3.40 -11.33 -15.11
CA ASN A 95 -3.93 -12.66 -15.46
C ASN A 95 -3.85 -13.63 -14.27
N ASN A 96 -2.93 -13.37 -13.34
CA ASN A 96 -2.72 -14.15 -12.13
C ASN A 96 -3.31 -13.48 -10.88
N ILE A 97 -4.41 -12.74 -11.03
CA ILE A 97 -5.27 -12.38 -9.90
C ILE A 97 -6.00 -13.61 -9.37
N ASN A 98 -5.97 -13.80 -8.05
CA ASN A 98 -6.53 -14.96 -7.36
C ASN A 98 -7.37 -14.52 -6.15
N VAL A 99 -8.46 -15.24 -5.88
CA VAL A 99 -9.30 -15.09 -4.68
C VAL A 99 -8.95 -16.22 -3.71
N GLU A 100 -8.56 -15.89 -2.49
CA GLU A 100 -8.07 -16.85 -1.48
C GLU A 100 -9.16 -17.32 -0.49
N ASP A 101 -10.25 -16.56 -0.31
CA ASP A 101 -11.28 -16.85 0.70
C ASP A 101 -12.51 -17.60 0.17
N LEU A 102 -12.53 -17.93 -1.12
CA LEU A 102 -13.61 -18.67 -1.77
C LEU A 102 -13.05 -19.92 -2.46
N GLU A 103 -13.93 -20.89 -2.69
CA GLU A 103 -13.61 -22.14 -3.38
C GLU A 103 -14.64 -22.46 -4.49
N GLY A 104 -14.23 -23.30 -5.44
CA GLY A 104 -15.09 -23.80 -6.52
C GLY A 104 -15.74 -22.71 -7.37
N GLU A 105 -17.00 -22.91 -7.76
CA GLU A 105 -17.72 -22.02 -8.69
C GLU A 105 -17.81 -20.57 -8.19
N TYR A 106 -17.84 -20.33 -6.88
CA TYR A 106 -17.90 -18.97 -6.33
C TYR A 106 -16.55 -18.24 -6.48
N LYS A 107 -15.45 -18.96 -6.28
CA LYS A 107 -14.10 -18.45 -6.57
C LYS A 107 -13.96 -18.11 -8.05
N ASP A 108 -14.39 -19.02 -8.92
CA ASP A 108 -14.30 -18.83 -10.37
C ASP A 108 -15.13 -17.63 -10.83
N LYS A 109 -16.35 -17.47 -10.30
CA LYS A 109 -17.21 -16.31 -10.59
C LYS A 109 -16.57 -15.00 -10.21
N LEU A 110 -16.08 -14.88 -8.97
CA LEU A 110 -15.47 -13.63 -8.51
C LEU A 110 -14.18 -13.34 -9.29
N THR A 111 -13.33 -14.35 -9.48
CA THR A 111 -12.08 -14.19 -10.24
C THR A 111 -12.35 -13.72 -11.67
N ASN A 112 -13.33 -14.30 -12.35
CA ASN A 112 -13.71 -13.89 -13.71
C ASN A 112 -14.34 -12.48 -13.74
N HIS A 113 -15.10 -12.10 -12.72
CA HIS A 113 -15.65 -10.76 -12.62
C HIS A 113 -14.55 -9.70 -12.40
N LEU A 114 -13.57 -9.95 -11.54
CA LEU A 114 -12.43 -9.05 -11.35
C LEU A 114 -11.63 -8.86 -12.65
N LYS A 115 -11.56 -9.89 -13.51
CA LYS A 115 -10.86 -9.82 -14.79
C LYS A 115 -11.65 -9.14 -15.91
N SER A 116 -12.97 -9.01 -15.78
CA SER A 116 -13.82 -8.52 -16.87
C SER A 116 -13.62 -7.03 -17.16
N GLY A 117 -14.19 -6.58 -18.28
CA GLY A 117 -14.24 -5.16 -18.65
C GLY A 117 -14.89 -4.27 -17.58
N ASP A 118 -15.73 -4.85 -16.72
CA ASP A 118 -16.43 -4.15 -15.64
C ASP A 118 -15.51 -3.84 -14.45
N PHE A 119 -14.26 -4.32 -14.47
CA PHE A 119 -13.31 -4.13 -13.38
C PHE A 119 -11.91 -3.86 -13.91
N PHE A 120 -10.96 -4.81 -13.80
CA PHE A 120 -9.58 -4.56 -14.24
C PHE A 120 -9.39 -4.60 -15.75
N SER A 121 -10.37 -5.08 -16.53
CA SER A 121 -10.28 -5.18 -18.00
C SER A 121 -9.00 -5.91 -18.45
N VAL A 122 -8.73 -7.08 -17.86
CA VAL A 122 -7.42 -7.76 -17.95
C VAL A 122 -7.05 -8.17 -19.38
N GLU A 123 -8.04 -8.38 -20.25
CA GLU A 123 -7.79 -8.63 -21.67
C GLU A 123 -7.10 -7.44 -22.37
N GLU A 124 -7.42 -6.21 -21.97
CA GLU A 124 -6.86 -4.97 -22.52
C GLU A 124 -5.67 -4.44 -21.68
N HIS A 125 -5.69 -4.74 -20.38
CA HIS A 125 -4.69 -4.33 -19.40
C HIS A 125 -4.16 -5.56 -18.63
N PRO A 126 -3.35 -6.41 -19.28
CA PRO A 126 -2.88 -7.66 -18.68
C PRO A 126 -1.90 -7.44 -17.53
N THR A 127 -1.37 -6.22 -17.40
CA THR A 127 -0.43 -5.84 -16.35
C THR A 127 -0.84 -4.55 -15.65
N ALA A 128 -0.44 -4.45 -14.38
CA ALA A 128 -0.34 -3.19 -13.65
C ALA A 128 1.13 -2.97 -13.29
N VAL A 129 1.55 -1.73 -13.09
CA VAL A 129 2.97 -1.39 -12.87
C VAL A 129 3.08 -0.45 -11.68
N PHE A 130 4.06 -0.70 -10.81
CA PHE A 130 4.48 0.25 -9.78
C PHE A 130 5.93 0.67 -10.04
N GLU A 131 6.19 1.98 -10.04
CA GLU A 131 7.52 2.57 -10.23
C GLU A 131 7.82 3.54 -9.09
N ILE A 132 8.90 3.31 -8.34
CA ILE A 132 9.34 4.18 -7.25
C ILE A 132 9.82 5.51 -7.83
N THR A 133 9.30 6.60 -7.30
CA THR A 133 9.72 7.97 -7.64
C THR A 133 10.54 8.59 -6.51
N GLU A 134 10.29 8.20 -5.26
CA GLU A 134 10.98 8.73 -4.09
C GLU A 134 10.96 7.73 -2.91
N VAL A 135 12.05 7.72 -2.14
CA VAL A 135 12.21 6.94 -0.91
C VAL A 135 12.79 7.87 0.15
N GLU A 136 12.07 8.04 1.25
CA GLU A 136 12.48 8.91 2.35
C GLU A 136 12.42 8.17 3.69
N PRO A 137 13.23 8.55 4.69
CA PRO A 137 13.02 8.11 6.06
C PRO A 137 11.60 8.44 6.52
N TYR A 138 10.95 7.47 7.17
CA TYR A 138 9.58 7.66 7.62
C TYR A 138 9.47 8.85 8.57
N SER A 139 8.48 9.71 8.32
CA SER A 139 8.07 10.77 9.22
C SER A 139 6.56 10.69 9.44
N ASN A 140 6.10 11.04 10.64
CA ASN A 140 4.67 11.06 10.99
C ASN A 140 3.87 12.13 10.21
N GLU A 141 4.47 12.86 9.27
CA GLU A 141 3.79 13.86 8.44
C GLU A 141 2.99 13.23 7.29
N VAL A 142 3.43 12.08 6.76
CA VAL A 142 2.79 11.37 5.63
C VAL A 142 1.63 10.48 6.08
N ALA A 143 1.52 10.29 7.39
CA ALA A 143 0.42 9.59 7.99
C ALA A 143 -0.76 10.57 8.07
N SER A 144 -1.68 10.51 7.09
CA SER A 144 -2.89 11.35 7.09
C SER A 144 -3.61 11.21 8.44
N THR A 145 -3.45 12.22 9.28
CA THR A 145 -4.08 12.31 10.60
C THR A 145 -5.56 12.68 10.50
N ASP A 146 -6.02 13.00 9.29
CA ASP A 146 -7.41 13.09 8.90
C ASP A 146 -7.69 11.95 7.92
N GLY A 147 -7.73 10.70 8.42
CA GLY A 147 -8.24 9.58 7.64
C GLY A 147 -9.55 10.01 7.00
N ASP A 148 -9.58 10.07 5.65
CA ASP A 148 -10.76 10.53 4.95
C ASP A 148 -11.90 9.66 5.48
N ALA A 149 -12.93 10.26 6.06
CA ALA A 149 -14.06 9.50 6.62
C ALA A 149 -14.69 8.56 5.57
N LYS A 150 -14.37 8.78 4.27
CA LYS A 150 -14.73 7.92 3.13
C LYS A 150 -13.84 6.67 2.96
N MET A 151 -12.60 6.67 3.43
CA MET A 151 -11.71 5.50 3.42
C MET A 151 -11.94 4.57 4.61
N LYS A 152 -12.70 5.03 5.62
CA LYS A 152 -13.11 4.20 6.76
C LYS A 152 -13.88 2.97 6.28
N VAL A 153 -13.29 1.79 6.48
CA VAL A 153 -13.94 0.51 6.20
C VAL A 153 -14.70 0.03 7.43
N VAL A 154 -16.02 -0.11 7.27
CA VAL A 154 -16.89 -0.74 8.27
C VAL A 154 -17.52 -2.00 7.66
N VAL A 155 -17.26 -3.14 8.29
CA VAL A 155 -17.79 -4.45 7.91
C VAL A 155 -18.56 -5.01 9.10
N ASN A 156 -19.81 -5.40 8.89
CA ASN A 156 -20.68 -5.91 9.96
C ASN A 156 -20.76 -4.95 11.17
N GLU A 157 -20.85 -3.64 10.90
CA GLU A 157 -20.90 -2.57 11.91
C GLU A 157 -19.61 -2.37 12.73
N GLU A 158 -18.54 -3.10 12.40
CA GLU A 158 -17.22 -2.99 13.04
C GLU A 158 -16.21 -2.32 12.11
N GLU A 159 -15.40 -1.42 12.67
CA GLU A 159 -14.31 -0.77 11.95
C GLU A 159 -13.14 -1.73 11.77
N VAL A 160 -12.58 -1.76 10.58
CA VAL A 160 -11.50 -2.66 10.22
C VAL A 160 -10.17 -1.91 10.27
N ASP A 161 -9.39 -2.09 11.35
CA ASP A 161 -8.11 -1.40 11.57
C ASP A 161 -6.86 -2.33 11.56
N GLU A 162 -7.04 -3.60 11.17
CA GLU A 162 -6.01 -4.66 11.15
C GLU A 162 -4.84 -4.41 10.17
N TYR A 163 -4.87 -3.29 9.44
CA TYR A 163 -4.08 -3.08 8.22
C TYR A 163 -3.01 -2.00 8.36
N SER A 164 -2.73 -1.53 9.58
CA SER A 164 -1.54 -0.71 9.85
C SER A 164 -0.29 -1.57 9.98
N ILE A 165 0.82 -1.13 9.40
CA ILE A 165 2.15 -1.64 9.75
C ILE A 165 2.66 -0.94 11.03
N PRO A 166 3.16 -1.68 12.03
CA PRO A 166 3.81 -1.07 13.19
C PRO A 166 5.21 -0.57 12.80
N ASP A 167 5.60 0.58 13.34
CA ASP A 167 6.97 1.12 13.26
C ASP A 167 7.57 1.19 11.83
N PRO A 168 6.92 1.88 10.88
CA PRO A 168 7.46 2.06 9.53
C PRO A 168 8.83 2.76 9.55
N THR A 169 9.71 2.36 8.63
CA THR A 169 11.07 2.89 8.52
C THR A 169 11.21 3.90 7.39
N HIS A 170 10.38 3.77 6.35
CA HIS A 170 10.41 4.63 5.17
C HIS A 170 9.01 5.09 4.77
N THR A 171 8.96 6.24 4.11
CA THR A 171 7.86 6.60 3.21
C THR A 171 8.31 6.26 1.80
N ILE A 172 7.46 5.53 1.06
CA ILE A 172 7.68 5.23 -0.36
C ILE A 172 6.66 5.98 -1.18
N THR A 173 7.13 6.73 -2.17
CA THR A 173 6.29 7.34 -3.19
C THR A 173 6.59 6.69 -4.53
N GLY A 174 5.56 6.39 -5.28
CA GLY A 174 5.71 5.83 -6.62
C GLY A 174 4.46 5.94 -7.47
N ASN A 175 4.64 5.80 -8.77
CA ASN A 175 3.55 5.78 -9.73
C ASN A 175 2.93 4.38 -9.76
N LEU A 176 1.63 4.30 -9.48
CA LEU A 176 0.82 3.10 -9.68
C LEU A 176 0.00 3.26 -10.96
N THR A 177 0.26 2.39 -11.93
CA THR A 177 -0.50 2.29 -13.17
C THR A 177 -1.45 1.10 -13.13
N MET A 178 -2.76 1.38 -13.19
CA MET A 178 -3.82 0.36 -13.29
C MET A 178 -4.86 0.79 -14.33
N ARG A 179 -5.35 -0.16 -15.14
CA ARG A 179 -6.35 0.07 -16.20
C ARG A 179 -5.99 1.29 -17.09
N GLY A 180 -4.71 1.40 -17.46
CA GLY A 180 -4.18 2.49 -18.29
C GLY A 180 -4.11 3.88 -17.64
N THR A 181 -4.49 4.01 -16.36
CA THR A 181 -4.40 5.27 -15.60
C THR A 181 -3.20 5.20 -14.67
N THR A 182 -2.37 6.25 -14.65
CA THR A 182 -1.20 6.36 -13.78
C THR A 182 -1.40 7.49 -12.77
N LEU A 183 -1.24 7.17 -11.49
CA LEU A 183 -1.30 8.14 -10.39
C LEU A 183 -0.15 7.89 -9.42
N SER A 184 0.36 8.94 -8.80
CA SER A 184 1.34 8.81 -7.73
C SER A 184 0.62 8.41 -6.44
N ILE A 185 1.18 7.44 -5.72
CA ILE A 185 0.78 7.05 -4.38
C ILE A 185 1.94 7.17 -3.41
N SER A 186 1.68 7.65 -2.20
CA SER A 186 2.65 7.67 -1.11
C SER A 186 2.13 6.90 0.10
N PHE A 187 2.96 6.02 0.66
CA PHE A 187 2.57 5.14 1.75
C PHE A 187 3.75 4.78 2.67
N PRO A 188 3.49 4.49 3.96
CA PRO A 188 4.50 4.00 4.86
C PRO A 188 4.91 2.57 4.52
N ALA A 189 6.19 2.26 4.69
CA ALA A 189 6.75 0.92 4.52
C ALA A 189 7.81 0.62 5.59
N ILE A 190 7.99 -0.67 5.88
CA ILE A 190 9.18 -1.19 6.55
C ILE A 190 10.10 -1.68 5.45
N VAL A 191 11.29 -1.08 5.31
CA VAL A 191 12.32 -1.51 4.38
C VAL A 191 13.57 -1.89 5.15
N GLU A 192 14.13 -3.06 4.82
CA GLU A 192 15.40 -3.55 5.34
C GLU A 192 16.32 -3.90 4.17
N VAL A 193 17.54 -3.37 4.21
CA VAL A 193 18.60 -3.65 3.24
C VAL A 193 19.73 -4.36 3.96
N THR A 194 20.13 -5.52 3.43
CA THR A 194 21.25 -6.32 3.92
C THR A 194 22.20 -6.64 2.78
N ASP A 195 23.34 -7.26 3.10
CA ASP A 195 24.26 -7.78 2.10
C ASP A 195 23.57 -8.90 1.30
N GLY A 196 23.13 -8.57 0.08
CA GLY A 196 22.54 -9.53 -0.86
C GLY A 196 21.01 -9.58 -0.91
N GLN A 197 20.29 -8.98 0.05
CA GLN A 197 18.82 -8.97 0.04
C GLN A 197 18.22 -7.63 0.49
N VAL A 198 17.13 -7.24 -0.17
CA VAL A 198 16.19 -6.21 0.27
C VAL A 198 14.87 -6.87 0.63
N THR A 199 14.29 -6.50 1.77
CA THR A 199 12.90 -6.80 2.09
C THR A 199 12.11 -5.51 2.29
N ALA A 200 10.86 -5.50 1.83
CA ALA A 200 9.94 -4.40 2.08
C ALA A 200 8.54 -4.92 2.43
N GLN A 201 7.91 -4.32 3.44
CA GLN A 201 6.54 -4.59 3.85
C GLN A 201 5.74 -3.29 3.89
N ALA A 202 4.63 -3.25 3.18
CA ALA A 202 3.70 -2.13 3.20
C ALA A 202 2.26 -2.63 3.28
N LYS A 203 1.42 -1.91 4.03
CA LYS A 203 -0.03 -2.10 4.04
C LYS A 203 -0.68 -0.73 4.03
N PHE A 204 -1.51 -0.50 3.03
CA PHE A 204 -2.17 0.78 2.85
C PHE A 204 -3.50 0.63 2.10
N ASN A 205 -4.33 1.66 2.16
CA ASN A 205 -5.61 1.75 1.52
C ASN A 205 -5.51 2.64 0.30
N ILE A 206 -6.23 2.28 -0.75
CA ILE A 206 -6.45 3.12 -1.92
C ILE A 206 -7.95 3.24 -2.20
N ASP A 207 -8.33 4.33 -2.86
CA ASP A 207 -9.61 4.46 -3.54
C ASP A 207 -9.46 3.99 -5.00
N ARG A 208 -9.96 2.79 -5.32
CA ARG A 208 -9.81 2.22 -6.68
C ARG A 208 -10.56 3.04 -7.75
N SER A 209 -11.55 3.86 -7.37
CA SER A 209 -12.28 4.70 -8.33
C SER A 209 -11.37 5.75 -8.98
N LYS A 210 -10.24 6.11 -8.35
CA LYS A 210 -9.24 7.03 -8.91
C LYS A 210 -8.59 6.48 -10.19
N TRP A 211 -8.52 5.16 -10.35
CA TRP A 211 -8.05 4.48 -11.56
C TRP A 211 -9.19 4.12 -12.51
N ASN A 212 -10.35 4.76 -12.36
CA ASN A 212 -11.58 4.48 -13.09
C ASN A 212 -12.07 3.05 -12.90
N ILE A 213 -11.76 2.41 -11.79
CA ILE A 213 -12.28 1.07 -11.46
C ILE A 213 -13.45 1.30 -10.50
N ASP A 214 -14.62 1.66 -11.01
CA ASP A 214 -15.83 1.93 -10.22
C ASP A 214 -16.87 0.83 -10.45
N PHE A 215 -17.30 0.16 -9.37
CA PHE A 215 -18.28 -0.93 -9.48
C PHE A 215 -19.64 -0.41 -9.92
N ARG A 216 -20.06 0.77 -9.45
CA ARG A 216 -21.35 1.34 -9.81
C ARG A 216 -21.37 1.68 -11.27
N GLU A 217 -20.39 2.39 -11.80
CA GLU A 217 -20.37 2.77 -13.22
C GLU A 217 -20.50 1.53 -14.13
N GLU A 218 -19.81 0.45 -13.77
CA GLU A 218 -19.66 -0.75 -14.58
C GLU A 218 -20.78 -1.80 -14.39
N SER A 219 -21.34 -1.95 -13.18
CA SER A 219 -22.26 -3.05 -12.83
C SER A 219 -23.70 -2.97 -13.42
N GLY A 220 -23.95 -2.01 -14.32
CA GLY A 220 -25.26 -1.84 -14.96
C GLY A 220 -26.41 -1.52 -13.99
N TYR A 221 -27.63 -1.36 -14.51
CA TYR A 221 -28.79 -0.95 -13.70
C TYR A 221 -29.21 -2.02 -12.66
N GLU A 222 -29.08 -3.31 -13.00
CA GLU A 222 -29.60 -4.40 -12.17
C GLU A 222 -28.81 -4.62 -10.87
N ALA A 223 -27.48 -4.53 -10.91
CA ALA A 223 -26.66 -4.66 -9.70
C ALA A 223 -26.88 -3.46 -8.75
N ARG A 224 -26.99 -2.24 -9.31
CA ARG A 224 -27.37 -1.04 -8.56
C ARG A 224 -28.75 -1.17 -7.91
N ALA A 225 -29.71 -1.78 -8.60
CA ALA A 225 -31.06 -2.00 -8.09
C ALA A 225 -31.14 -3.07 -6.98
N LYS A 226 -30.14 -3.97 -6.89
CA LYS A 226 -30.02 -4.98 -5.83
C LYS A 226 -29.26 -4.49 -4.59
N ASP A 227 -28.85 -3.22 -4.58
CA ASP A 227 -28.06 -2.62 -3.48
C ASP A 227 -26.78 -3.42 -3.18
N GLU A 228 -26.17 -3.98 -4.23
CA GLU A 228 -24.87 -4.66 -4.15
C GLU A 228 -23.78 -3.59 -3.98
N LEU A 229 -23.66 -3.06 -2.76
CA LEU A 229 -22.66 -2.05 -2.44
C LEU A 229 -21.29 -2.70 -2.26
N ILE A 230 -20.38 -2.41 -3.19
CA ILE A 230 -18.95 -2.67 -3.04
C ILE A 230 -18.27 -1.34 -2.72
N TYR A 231 -17.41 -1.32 -1.70
CA TYR A 231 -16.65 -0.13 -1.37
C TYR A 231 -15.59 0.15 -2.45
N ASP A 232 -15.25 1.42 -2.61
CA ASP A 232 -14.14 1.83 -3.48
C ASP A 232 -12.80 1.77 -2.72
N THR A 233 -12.83 1.72 -1.39
CA THR A 233 -11.64 1.40 -0.60
C THR A 233 -11.19 -0.04 -0.85
N VAL A 234 -9.92 -0.20 -1.18
CA VAL A 234 -9.22 -1.48 -1.28
C VAL A 234 -8.01 -1.42 -0.35
N HIS A 235 -7.81 -2.46 0.46
CA HIS A 235 -6.56 -2.59 1.20
C HIS A 235 -5.56 -3.32 0.31
N VAL A 236 -4.36 -2.76 0.19
CA VAL A 236 -3.25 -3.26 -0.60
C VAL A 236 -2.13 -3.63 0.36
N GLY A 237 -1.52 -4.79 0.13
CA GLY A 237 -0.36 -5.25 0.88
C GLY A 237 0.77 -5.65 -0.06
N PHE A 238 1.97 -5.18 0.22
CA PHE A 238 3.19 -5.57 -0.47
C PHE A 238 4.13 -6.24 0.53
N ASP A 239 4.47 -7.49 0.27
CA ASP A 239 5.61 -8.18 0.88
C ASP A 239 6.61 -8.43 -0.24
N ILE A 240 7.70 -7.68 -0.29
CA ILE A 240 8.70 -7.74 -1.35
C ILE A 240 9.99 -8.35 -0.80
N VAL A 241 10.52 -9.31 -1.54
CA VAL A 241 11.87 -9.84 -1.35
C VAL A 241 12.61 -9.67 -2.67
N ALA A 242 13.74 -8.98 -2.65
CA ALA A 242 14.60 -8.80 -3.80
C ALA A 242 16.03 -9.22 -3.47
N ASN A 243 16.68 -9.96 -4.37
CA ASN A 243 18.01 -10.50 -4.16
C ASN A 243 18.97 -9.94 -5.20
N ASN A 244 20.20 -9.65 -4.80
CA ASN A 244 21.25 -9.28 -5.72
C ASN A 244 21.57 -10.50 -6.61
N GLU A 245 21.57 -10.34 -7.94
CA GLU A 245 21.77 -11.44 -8.92
C GLU A 245 23.14 -12.16 -8.80
N GLY A 246 24.00 -11.75 -7.85
CA GLY A 246 25.27 -12.38 -7.54
C GLY A 246 25.24 -13.56 -6.55
N GLU A 247 24.15 -13.81 -5.83
CA GLU A 247 24.05 -14.94 -4.87
C GLU A 247 23.22 -16.09 -5.47
N PRO A 248 23.78 -17.31 -5.60
CA PRO A 248 23.02 -18.45 -6.09
C PRO A 248 21.88 -18.74 -5.12
N THR A 249 20.64 -18.71 -5.63
CA THR A 249 19.46 -19.17 -4.88
C THR A 249 19.79 -20.52 -4.27
N ALA A 250 19.81 -20.61 -2.93
CA ALA A 250 20.05 -21.86 -2.25
C ALA A 250 19.00 -22.86 -2.74
N SER A 251 19.44 -23.83 -3.53
CA SER A 251 18.61 -24.95 -3.96
C SER A 251 18.14 -25.67 -2.71
N VAL A 252 16.84 -25.61 -2.44
CA VAL A 252 16.20 -26.43 -1.40
C VAL A 252 16.29 -27.88 -1.88
N GLU A 253 17.09 -28.70 -1.19
CA GLU A 253 17.11 -30.16 -1.34
C GLU A 253 15.82 -30.82 -0.82
#